data_AF-A0A930F0U2-F1
#
_entry.id   AF-A0A930F0U2-F1
#
_cell.length_a   1.000
_cell.length_b   1.000
_cell.length_c   1.000
_cell.angle_alpha   90.00
_cell.angle_beta   90.00
_cell.angle_gamma   90.00
#
_symmetry.space_group_name_H-M   'P 1'
#
loop_
_entity.id
_entity.type
_entity.pdbx_description
1 polymer ?
#
loop_
_entity_poly.entity_id
_entity_poly.type
_entity_poly.pdbx_seq_one_letter_code
_entity_poly.pdbx_strand_id
1 'polypeptide(L)'
;RKKMDWFSVYMNAHTEVFDPHTSYFSPKDKEDFDTSFAGKVIGIGAQIQEKKGNLYMGPLVVGAPAWKSKQISEGDKILKVKSKPKEEYTNVVGMLVDEAVRLIRGEKGTEVILVLQKKDGSIKEVKLIREEVSIEDTFARSVIVNSPKGEKYGYIFLPSFNADFDDPSGGRKASDDVKAEIKKLKAQNIKGIILDVRSNGGGSLTEVVDIMGLFVKAGPVVQAKDSYGRIQVLKSRSNAPIWDGPLVIMQSELSASASEILAGAMKDYGRAVVVGSPHSYGKGTVQNFIDINRFINTNEDLGSLKITIQKFYRINGKSTQLKGVDADIPMNDFFSYSEIGEKYRDYALPWDQISSAKYEPVGSLNIKSLLENSQKRLAKNSNYQLLQESAKW
;
A
#
# COMPACT_ATOMS: atom_id res chain seq x y z
N ARG A 1 -0.74 2.25 30.09
CA ARG A 1 -0.28 3.04 28.92
C ARG A 1 0.97 3.80 29.32
N LYS A 2 2.02 3.72 28.51
CA LYS A 2 3.33 4.34 28.76
C LYS A 2 3.26 5.85 28.46
N LYS A 3 4.20 6.64 29.00
CA LYS A 3 4.27 8.10 28.79
C LYS A 3 4.26 8.49 27.30
N MET A 4 4.98 7.72 26.47
CA MET A 4 5.07 7.93 25.02
C MET A 4 3.72 7.73 24.30
N ASP A 5 2.87 6.81 24.80
CA ASP A 5 1.54 6.60 24.20
C ASP A 5 0.67 7.86 24.37
N TRP A 6 0.72 8.48 25.55
CA TRP A 6 -0.03 9.71 25.82
C TRP A 6 0.54 10.91 25.08
N PHE A 7 1.86 11.00 24.96
CA PHE A 7 2.50 12.03 24.13
C PHE A 7 2.07 11.92 22.67
N SER A 8 2.05 10.69 22.13
CA SER A 8 1.62 10.44 20.75
C SER A 8 0.16 10.85 20.52
N VAL A 9 -0.73 10.50 21.45
CA VAL A 9 -2.15 10.91 21.40
C VAL A 9 -2.28 12.43 21.44
N TYR A 10 -1.56 13.11 22.35
CA TYR A 10 -1.60 14.56 22.47
C TYR A 10 -1.09 15.25 21.20
N MET A 11 0.07 14.81 20.69
CA MET A 11 0.65 15.38 19.47
C MET A 11 -0.25 15.16 18.27
N ASN A 12 -0.84 13.96 18.12
CA ASN A 12 -1.73 13.68 17.00
C ASN A 12 -3.04 14.47 17.05
N ALA A 13 -3.60 14.71 18.25
CA ALA A 13 -4.73 15.62 18.42
C ALA A 13 -4.41 17.05 17.95
N HIS A 14 -3.15 17.48 18.04
CA HIS A 14 -2.72 18.78 17.51
C HIS A 14 -2.38 18.74 16.02
N THR A 15 -1.74 17.69 15.51
CA THR A 15 -1.30 17.63 14.10
C THR A 15 -2.45 17.40 13.14
N GLU A 16 -3.49 16.65 13.55
CA GLU A 16 -4.64 16.31 12.69
C GLU A 16 -5.50 17.55 12.34
N VAL A 17 -5.39 18.65 13.08
CA VAL A 17 -6.11 19.91 12.76
C VAL A 17 -5.52 20.65 11.55
N PHE A 18 -4.28 20.33 11.16
CA PHE A 18 -3.64 20.96 10.01
C PHE A 18 -4.15 20.38 8.70
N ASP A 19 -4.21 19.05 8.62
CA ASP A 19 -4.80 18.27 7.53
C ASP A 19 -4.88 16.78 7.95
N PRO A 20 -5.69 15.93 7.29
CA PRO A 20 -5.90 14.53 7.71
C PRO A 20 -4.71 13.58 7.50
N HIS A 21 -3.59 14.05 6.97
CA HIS A 21 -2.37 13.29 6.68
C HIS A 21 -1.15 13.79 7.46
N THR A 22 -1.30 14.85 8.26
CA THR A 22 -0.23 15.38 9.13
C THR A 22 -0.31 14.74 10.51
N SER A 23 0.77 14.07 10.92
CA SER A 23 0.80 13.23 12.12
C SER A 23 2.20 13.12 12.73
N TYR A 24 2.24 12.93 14.04
CA TYR A 24 3.41 12.49 14.78
C TYR A 24 3.50 10.97 14.78
N PHE A 25 4.70 10.48 14.50
CA PHE A 25 5.09 9.09 14.61
C PHE A 25 6.08 8.97 15.76
N SER A 26 5.73 8.17 16.76
CA SER A 26 6.72 7.73 17.75
C SER A 26 7.85 6.96 17.05
N PRO A 27 9.04 6.81 17.66
CA PRO A 27 10.11 5.97 17.11
C PRO A 27 9.60 4.61 16.64
N LYS A 28 8.73 4.02 17.46
CA LYS A 28 8.12 2.72 17.21
C LYS A 28 7.16 2.75 16.01
N ASP A 29 6.30 3.75 15.91
CA ASP A 29 5.37 3.84 14.79
C ASP A 29 6.11 4.16 13.49
N LYS A 30 7.21 4.90 13.57
CA LYS A 30 8.08 5.19 12.42
C LYS A 30 8.76 3.92 11.90
N GLU A 31 9.33 3.12 12.79
CA GLU A 31 9.92 1.82 12.45
C GLU A 31 8.88 0.87 11.82
N ASP A 32 7.68 0.78 12.41
CA ASP A 32 6.59 -0.03 11.88
C ASP A 32 6.15 0.45 10.48
N PHE A 33 6.10 1.77 10.27
CA PHE A 33 5.80 2.37 8.97
C PHE A 33 6.86 2.00 7.93
N ASP A 34 8.14 2.20 8.21
CA ASP A 34 9.23 1.93 7.26
C ASP A 34 9.29 0.45 6.87
N THR A 35 9.16 -0.42 7.87
CA THR A 35 9.08 -1.88 7.74
C THR A 35 7.93 -2.29 6.80
N SER A 36 6.73 -1.77 7.06
CA SER A 36 5.56 -2.04 6.24
C SER A 36 5.70 -1.46 4.82
N PHE A 37 6.30 -0.29 4.70
CA PHE A 37 6.46 0.41 3.43
C PHE A 37 7.50 -0.25 2.52
N ALA A 38 8.56 -0.83 3.10
CA ALA A 38 9.54 -1.64 2.41
C ALA A 38 9.04 -3.08 2.10
N GLY A 39 7.96 -3.52 2.76
CA GLY A 39 7.40 -4.87 2.58
C GLY A 39 8.26 -5.98 3.21
N LYS A 40 9.08 -5.65 4.21
CA LYS A 40 9.97 -6.60 4.88
C LYS A 40 9.96 -6.36 6.38
N VAL A 41 10.07 -7.42 7.17
CA VAL A 41 10.16 -7.34 8.63
C VAL A 41 11.32 -8.18 9.14
N ILE A 42 12.04 -7.68 10.15
CA ILE A 42 13.07 -8.48 10.82
C ILE A 42 12.44 -9.22 11.98
N GLY A 43 12.53 -10.55 11.96
CA GLY A 43 11.97 -11.38 13.02
C GLY A 43 12.03 -12.86 12.67
N ILE A 44 11.05 -13.61 13.18
CA ILE A 44 11.00 -15.07 13.02
C ILE A 44 10.04 -15.53 11.91
N GLY A 45 9.26 -14.60 11.35
CA GLY A 45 8.26 -14.88 10.30
C GLY A 45 7.10 -15.73 10.77
N ALA A 46 6.40 -15.26 11.80
CA ALA A 46 5.19 -15.88 12.30
C ALA A 46 4.17 -14.82 12.70
N GLN A 47 2.90 -15.08 12.42
CA GLN A 47 1.81 -14.25 12.94
C GLN A 47 1.53 -14.62 14.39
N ILE A 48 1.31 -13.63 15.25
CA ILE A 48 0.93 -13.87 16.65
C ILE A 48 -0.55 -13.54 16.80
N GLN A 49 -1.30 -14.44 17.43
CA GLN A 49 -2.73 -14.28 17.69
C GLN A 49 -2.99 -14.23 19.19
N GLU A 50 -3.92 -13.37 19.60
CA GLU A 50 -4.39 -13.32 20.98
C GLU A 50 -5.74 -14.02 21.10
N LYS A 51 -5.88 -14.82 22.16
CA LYS A 51 -7.15 -15.46 22.53
C LYS A 51 -7.26 -15.56 24.04
N LYS A 52 -8.19 -14.78 24.61
CA LYS A 52 -8.51 -14.75 26.05
C LYS A 52 -7.26 -14.48 26.91
N GLY A 53 -6.51 -13.43 26.58
CA GLY A 53 -5.30 -12.99 27.26
C GLY A 53 -4.07 -13.89 27.04
N ASN A 54 -4.15 -14.87 26.15
CA ASN A 54 -3.05 -15.78 25.83
C ASN A 54 -2.60 -15.58 24.40
N LEU A 55 -1.30 -15.65 24.17
CA LEU A 55 -0.70 -15.49 22.86
C LEU A 55 -0.42 -16.86 22.25
N TYR A 56 -0.78 -17.01 20.97
CA TYR A 56 -0.61 -18.24 20.21
C TYR A 56 0.12 -17.95 18.90
N MET A 57 0.86 -18.95 18.46
CA MET A 57 1.44 -18.96 17.13
C MET A 57 0.34 -19.13 16.09
N GLY A 58 0.22 -18.19 15.17
CA GLY A 58 -0.64 -18.27 14.00
C GLY A 58 0.10 -18.89 12.81
N PRO A 59 -0.34 -18.57 11.59
CA PRO A 59 0.34 -18.97 10.35
C PRO A 59 1.82 -18.59 10.35
N LEU A 60 2.65 -19.51 9.85
CA LEU A 60 4.08 -19.33 9.69
C LEU A 60 4.40 -18.93 8.25
N VAL A 61 5.29 -17.96 8.07
CA VAL A 61 5.77 -17.57 6.76
C VAL A 61 6.70 -18.66 6.23
N VAL A 62 6.34 -19.25 5.08
CA VAL A 62 7.13 -20.30 4.44
C VAL A 62 8.53 -19.78 4.14
N GLY A 63 9.55 -20.55 4.50
CA GLY A 63 10.95 -20.15 4.32
C GLY A 63 11.50 -19.19 5.39
N ALA A 64 10.69 -18.72 6.34
CA ALA A 64 11.16 -17.89 7.45
C ALA A 64 11.72 -18.75 8.62
N PRO A 65 12.46 -18.17 9.59
CA PRO A 65 13.11 -18.90 10.67
C PRO A 65 12.19 -19.85 11.46
N ALA A 66 11.00 -19.40 11.84
CA ALA A 66 10.04 -20.22 12.58
C ALA A 66 9.62 -21.45 11.78
N TRP A 67 9.33 -21.28 10.48
CA TRP A 67 8.97 -22.37 9.58
C TRP A 67 10.14 -23.33 9.33
N LYS A 68 11.33 -22.79 9.01
CA LYS A 68 12.58 -23.56 8.77
C LYS A 68 12.95 -24.42 9.97
N SER A 69 12.70 -23.93 11.20
CA SER A 69 13.07 -24.63 12.43
C SER A 69 12.36 -25.98 12.59
N LYS A 70 11.13 -26.12 12.05
CA LYS A 70 10.21 -27.24 12.30
C LYS A 70 9.90 -27.50 13.79
N GLN A 71 10.35 -26.61 14.68
CA GLN A 71 10.17 -26.71 16.13
C GLN A 71 8.99 -25.90 16.62
N ILE A 72 8.33 -25.15 15.74
CA ILE A 72 7.17 -24.31 16.02
C ILE A 72 6.03 -24.75 15.11
N SER A 73 4.81 -24.72 15.64
CA SER A 73 3.60 -25.03 14.89
C SER A 73 2.48 -24.05 15.21
N GLU A 74 1.59 -23.84 14.25
CA GLU A 74 0.37 -23.06 14.46
C GLU A 74 -0.45 -23.66 15.61
N GLY A 75 -0.89 -22.79 16.52
CA GLY A 75 -1.60 -23.13 17.75
C GLY A 75 -0.71 -23.32 18.98
N ASP A 76 0.62 -23.30 18.84
CA ASP A 76 1.53 -23.31 20.01
C ASP A 76 1.30 -22.07 20.86
N LYS A 77 1.17 -22.23 22.18
CA LYS A 77 0.97 -21.12 23.12
C LYS A 77 2.32 -20.55 23.56
N ILE A 78 2.47 -19.23 23.46
CA ILE A 78 3.69 -18.52 23.85
C ILE A 78 3.59 -18.14 25.33
N LEU A 79 4.49 -18.69 26.15
CA LEU A 79 4.51 -18.46 27.60
C LEU A 79 5.52 -17.39 28.00
N LYS A 80 6.74 -17.47 27.45
CA LYS A 80 7.81 -16.53 27.74
C LYS A 80 8.64 -16.23 26.51
N VAL A 81 9.21 -15.04 26.48
CA VAL A 81 10.15 -14.60 25.44
C VAL A 81 11.41 -14.10 26.12
N LYS A 82 12.56 -14.56 25.64
CA LYS A 82 13.87 -14.00 25.98
C LYS A 82 14.42 -13.34 24.72
N SER A 83 14.35 -12.01 24.70
CA SER A 83 14.61 -11.21 23.50
C SER A 83 16.09 -11.11 23.16
N LYS A 84 16.96 -11.03 24.18
CA LYS A 84 18.41 -11.01 24.01
C LYS A 84 19.08 -12.10 24.86
N PRO A 85 20.25 -12.63 24.45
CA PRO A 85 20.93 -13.71 25.17
C PRO A 85 21.23 -13.41 26.65
N LYS A 86 21.47 -12.14 26.99
CA LYS A 86 21.82 -11.68 28.35
C LYS A 86 20.61 -11.20 29.18
N GLU A 87 19.41 -11.18 28.60
CA GLU A 87 18.19 -10.77 29.30
C GLU A 87 17.50 -11.96 29.97
N GLU A 88 16.67 -11.67 30.98
CA GLU A 88 15.81 -12.66 31.59
C GLU A 88 14.60 -13.00 30.70
N TYR A 89 13.98 -14.15 30.96
CA TYR A 89 12.74 -14.52 30.29
C TYR A 89 11.61 -13.62 30.76
N THR A 90 10.98 -12.93 29.82
CA THR A 90 9.79 -12.13 30.07
C THR A 90 8.54 -13.00 29.90
N ASN A 91 7.68 -13.05 30.91
CA ASN A 91 6.37 -13.71 30.79
C ASN A 91 5.46 -12.85 29.91
N VAL A 92 4.84 -13.48 28.90
CA VAL A 92 3.97 -12.80 27.93
C VAL A 92 2.48 -13.17 28.08
N VAL A 93 2.12 -13.94 29.10
CA VAL A 93 0.71 -14.22 29.42
C VAL A 93 0.04 -12.93 29.92
N GLY A 94 -1.07 -12.56 29.31
CA GLY A 94 -1.77 -11.30 29.55
C GLY A 94 -1.14 -10.08 28.89
N MET A 95 -0.01 -10.24 28.21
CA MET A 95 0.66 -9.16 27.47
C MET A 95 -0.12 -8.85 26.19
N LEU A 96 -0.11 -7.57 25.79
CA LEU A 96 -0.65 -7.16 24.50
C LEU A 96 0.19 -7.76 23.36
N VAL A 97 -0.46 -8.17 22.27
CA VAL A 97 0.20 -8.77 21.09
C VAL A 97 1.39 -7.92 20.64
N ASP A 98 1.18 -6.62 20.48
CA ASP A 98 2.18 -5.68 20.01
C ASP A 98 3.43 -5.61 20.90
N GLU A 99 3.28 -5.79 22.20
CA GLU A 99 4.43 -5.81 23.12
C GLU A 99 5.21 -7.11 23.00
N ALA A 100 4.49 -8.24 22.89
CA ALA A 100 5.13 -9.54 22.67
C ALA A 100 5.82 -9.63 21.32
N VAL A 101 5.20 -9.11 20.25
CA VAL A 101 5.80 -9.02 18.91
C VAL A 101 7.11 -8.23 18.96
N ARG A 102 7.18 -7.13 19.72
CA ARG A 102 8.43 -6.37 19.90
C ARG A 102 9.53 -7.16 20.61
N LEU A 103 9.19 -7.97 21.61
CA LEU A 103 10.16 -8.85 22.26
C LEU A 103 10.69 -9.91 21.29
N ILE A 104 9.85 -10.39 20.39
CA ILE A 104 10.19 -11.41 19.40
C ILE A 104 11.01 -10.82 18.23
N ARG A 105 10.67 -9.61 17.77
CA ARG A 105 11.46 -8.84 16.81
C ARG A 105 12.76 -8.33 17.46
N GLY A 106 13.63 -7.76 16.64
CA GLY A 106 14.96 -7.29 17.02
C GLY A 106 15.89 -7.26 15.82
N GLU A 107 17.17 -7.01 16.07
CA GLU A 107 18.17 -6.87 15.01
C GLU A 107 18.40 -8.17 14.23
N LYS A 108 18.68 -8.04 12.93
CA LYS A 108 18.96 -9.17 12.03
C LYS A 108 20.18 -9.95 12.52
N GLY A 109 20.11 -11.27 12.49
CA GLY A 109 21.17 -12.16 12.94
C GLY A 109 21.25 -12.35 14.45
N THR A 110 20.45 -11.62 15.23
CA THR A 110 20.39 -11.82 16.69
C THR A 110 19.46 -12.98 17.05
N GLU A 111 19.74 -13.58 18.21
CA GLU A 111 18.97 -14.71 18.73
C GLU A 111 17.77 -14.26 19.56
N VAL A 112 16.65 -14.98 19.42
CA VAL A 112 15.50 -14.93 20.31
C VAL A 112 15.15 -16.34 20.77
N ILE A 113 14.70 -16.45 22.03
CA ILE A 113 14.27 -17.72 22.61
C ILE A 113 12.80 -17.61 23.02
N LEU A 114 11.99 -18.57 22.57
CA LEU A 114 10.58 -18.70 22.93
C LEU A 114 10.35 -19.93 23.79
N VAL A 115 9.65 -19.75 24.92
CA VAL A 115 9.13 -20.86 25.71
C VAL A 115 7.68 -21.10 25.28
N LEU A 116 7.44 -22.23 24.64
CA LEU A 116 6.18 -22.59 24.02
C LEU A 116 5.53 -23.77 24.73
N GLN A 117 4.23 -23.70 24.97
CA GLN A 117 3.41 -24.86 25.30
C GLN A 117 2.80 -25.42 24.01
N LYS A 118 3.12 -26.68 23.72
CA LYS A 118 2.63 -27.45 22.58
C LYS A 118 1.19 -27.89 22.78
N LYS A 119 0.54 -28.33 21.70
CA LYS A 119 -0.84 -28.87 21.73
C LYS A 119 -0.99 -30.10 22.63
N ASP A 120 0.07 -30.88 22.79
CA ASP A 120 0.12 -32.03 23.73
C ASP A 120 0.37 -31.63 25.19
N GLY A 121 0.48 -30.32 25.47
CA GLY A 121 0.75 -29.77 26.79
C GLY A 121 2.24 -29.67 27.15
N SER A 122 3.15 -30.26 26.37
CA SER A 122 4.58 -30.20 26.63
C SER A 122 5.12 -28.77 26.50
N ILE A 123 6.08 -28.42 27.36
CA ILE A 123 6.76 -27.12 27.30
C ILE A 123 8.10 -27.32 26.60
N LYS A 124 8.36 -26.53 25.55
CA LYS A 124 9.63 -26.55 24.82
C LYS A 124 10.20 -25.16 24.72
N GLU A 125 11.51 -25.09 24.85
CA GLU A 125 12.28 -23.89 24.58
C GLU A 125 12.81 -23.97 23.14
N VAL A 126 12.52 -22.95 22.33
CA VAL A 126 12.90 -22.89 20.93
C VAL A 126 13.74 -21.65 20.69
N LYS A 127 14.94 -21.86 20.20
CA LYS A 127 15.91 -20.83 19.84
C LYS A 127 15.84 -20.56 18.35
N LEU A 128 15.71 -19.29 17.97
CA LEU A 128 15.63 -18.83 16.60
C LEU A 128 16.57 -17.66 16.35
N ILE A 129 17.09 -17.59 15.14
CA ILE A 129 17.84 -16.43 14.66
C ILE A 129 16.89 -15.56 13.86
N ARG A 130 16.88 -14.25 14.16
CA ARG A 130 16.05 -13.28 13.46
C ARG A 130 16.60 -13.08 12.04
N GLU A 131 15.74 -13.27 11.06
CA GLU A 131 16.05 -13.01 9.66
C GLU A 131 15.13 -11.92 9.13
N GLU A 132 15.50 -11.40 7.97
CA GLU A 132 14.61 -10.58 7.18
C GLU A 132 13.55 -11.48 6.54
N VAL A 133 12.28 -11.11 6.72
CA VAL A 133 11.12 -11.86 6.24
C VAL A 133 10.29 -10.95 5.36
N SER A 134 10.14 -11.36 4.11
CA SER A 134 9.31 -10.69 3.13
C SER A 134 7.83 -10.80 3.48
N ILE A 135 7.10 -9.67 3.39
CA ILE A 135 5.65 -9.62 3.53
C ILE A 135 5.06 -9.76 2.12
N GLU A 136 4.97 -11.00 1.63
CA GLU A 136 4.62 -11.27 0.22
C GLU A 136 3.30 -10.63 -0.24
N ASP A 137 2.35 -10.42 0.68
CA ASP A 137 1.08 -9.75 0.39
C ASP A 137 1.22 -8.26 0.02
N THR A 138 2.39 -7.65 0.24
CA THR A 138 2.67 -6.25 -0.13
C THR A 138 3.15 -6.09 -1.56
N PHE A 139 3.60 -7.17 -2.22
CA PHE A 139 4.21 -7.12 -3.55
C PHE A 139 3.22 -7.39 -4.67
N ALA A 140 3.54 -6.88 -5.86
CA ALA A 140 2.71 -7.09 -7.03
C ALA A 140 2.70 -8.58 -7.43
N ARG A 141 1.53 -9.09 -7.80
CA ARG A 141 1.34 -10.48 -8.22
C ARG A 141 0.35 -10.56 -9.37
N SER A 142 0.52 -11.56 -10.23
CA SER A 142 -0.36 -11.74 -11.39
C SER A 142 -0.94 -13.13 -11.57
N VAL A 143 -2.10 -13.16 -12.23
CA VAL A 143 -2.78 -14.36 -12.71
C VAL A 143 -3.28 -14.15 -14.14
N ILE A 144 -3.56 -15.25 -14.84
CA ILE A 144 -4.22 -15.20 -16.15
C ILE A 144 -5.72 -15.38 -15.94
N VAL A 145 -6.49 -14.52 -16.58
CA VAL A 145 -7.95 -14.63 -16.66
C VAL A 145 -8.33 -14.92 -18.11
N ASN A 146 -9.11 -15.98 -18.32
CA ASN A 146 -9.60 -16.34 -19.65
C ASN A 146 -10.97 -15.70 -19.89
N SER A 147 -11.14 -15.07 -21.06
CA SER A 147 -12.46 -14.63 -21.49
C SER A 147 -13.34 -15.82 -21.86
N PRO A 148 -14.68 -15.65 -21.94
CA PRO A 148 -15.58 -16.68 -22.45
C PRO A 148 -15.24 -17.16 -23.87
N LYS A 149 -14.48 -16.36 -24.64
CA LYS A 149 -14.00 -16.70 -25.99
C LYS A 149 -12.63 -17.40 -25.98
N GLY A 150 -12.05 -17.68 -24.81
CA GLY A 150 -10.74 -18.33 -24.65
C GLY A 150 -9.54 -17.39 -24.77
N GLU A 151 -9.74 -16.07 -24.84
CA GLU A 151 -8.63 -15.11 -24.88
C GLU A 151 -8.02 -14.92 -23.50
N LYS A 152 -6.70 -14.86 -23.43
CA LYS A 152 -5.96 -14.70 -22.17
C LYS A 152 -5.75 -13.22 -21.86
N TYR A 153 -6.08 -12.79 -20.65
CA TYR A 153 -5.77 -11.47 -20.12
C TYR A 153 -4.91 -11.60 -18.87
N GLY A 154 -3.93 -10.71 -18.72
CA GLY A 154 -3.14 -10.64 -17.49
C GLY A 154 -3.85 -9.79 -16.46
N TYR A 155 -4.06 -10.32 -15.26
CA TYR A 155 -4.52 -9.56 -14.12
C TYR A 155 -3.35 -9.34 -13.17
N ILE A 156 -2.98 -8.10 -12.92
CA ILE A 156 -1.92 -7.71 -11.99
C ILE A 156 -2.59 -7.04 -10.79
N PHE A 157 -2.42 -7.62 -9.61
CA PHE A 157 -2.80 -6.99 -8.35
C PHE A 157 -1.60 -6.21 -7.82
N LEU A 158 -1.77 -4.90 -7.61
CA LEU A 158 -0.75 -4.03 -7.03
C LEU A 158 -1.25 -3.54 -5.65
N PRO A 159 -0.81 -4.16 -4.54
CA PRO A 159 -1.30 -3.83 -3.20
C PRO A 159 -0.87 -2.44 -2.71
N SER A 160 0.38 -2.05 -3.01
CA SER A 160 0.99 -0.80 -2.56
C SER A 160 2.05 -0.35 -3.57
N PHE A 161 2.37 0.94 -3.58
CA PHE A 161 3.56 1.48 -4.25
C PHE A 161 4.76 1.42 -3.28
N ASN A 162 5.11 0.20 -2.86
CA ASN A 162 6.17 -0.07 -1.89
C ASN A 162 7.55 0.32 -2.43
N ALA A 163 8.40 0.84 -1.54
CA ALA A 163 9.80 1.11 -1.82
C ALA A 163 10.62 0.97 -0.54
N ASP A 164 11.88 0.60 -0.68
CA ASP A 164 12.82 0.56 0.42
C ASP A 164 13.66 1.84 0.43
N PHE A 165 13.31 2.78 1.31
CA PHE A 165 14.02 4.06 1.40
C PHE A 165 15.40 3.95 2.06
N ASP A 166 15.64 2.88 2.83
CA ASP A 166 16.92 2.62 3.48
C ASP A 166 17.92 1.95 2.53
N ASP A 167 17.42 1.25 1.49
CA ASP A 167 18.22 0.73 0.38
C ASP A 167 17.67 1.16 -0.99
N PRO A 168 17.84 2.44 -1.40
CA PRO A 168 17.29 2.93 -2.66
C PRO A 168 17.85 2.23 -3.91
N SER A 169 19.06 1.65 -3.82
CA SER A 169 19.78 1.05 -4.95
C SER A 169 19.52 -0.45 -5.08
N GLY A 170 19.44 -1.19 -3.97
CA GLY A 170 19.28 -2.65 -3.95
C GLY A 170 17.92 -3.14 -3.42
N GLY A 171 17.14 -2.27 -2.80
CA GLY A 171 15.88 -2.63 -2.18
C GLY A 171 14.77 -2.93 -3.19
N ARG A 172 13.82 -3.78 -2.76
CA ARG A 172 12.70 -4.23 -3.59
C ARG A 172 11.73 -3.08 -3.85
N LYS A 173 11.30 -2.94 -5.10
CA LYS A 173 10.51 -1.82 -5.61
C LYS A 173 9.26 -2.31 -6.33
N ALA A 174 8.13 -1.66 -6.10
CA ALA A 174 6.86 -1.98 -6.75
C ALA A 174 6.98 -1.98 -8.28
N SER A 175 7.74 -1.04 -8.84
CA SER A 175 8.00 -0.92 -10.27
C SER A 175 8.72 -2.15 -10.86
N ASP A 176 9.70 -2.72 -10.13
CA ASP A 176 10.41 -3.92 -10.55
C ASP A 176 9.52 -5.16 -10.46
N ASP A 177 8.67 -5.27 -9.43
CA ASP A 177 7.69 -6.35 -9.30
C ASP A 177 6.66 -6.31 -10.43
N VAL A 178 6.06 -5.15 -10.71
CA VAL A 178 5.10 -5.00 -11.83
C VAL A 178 5.77 -5.31 -13.17
N LYS A 179 7.01 -4.88 -13.37
CA LYS A 179 7.79 -5.19 -14.58
C LYS A 179 8.06 -6.69 -14.73
N ALA A 180 8.37 -7.39 -13.64
CA ALA A 180 8.55 -8.84 -13.65
C ALA A 180 7.24 -9.57 -14.01
N GLU A 181 6.12 -9.17 -13.39
CA GLU A 181 4.81 -9.76 -13.68
C GLU A 181 4.36 -9.49 -15.13
N ILE A 182 4.61 -8.30 -15.68
CA ILE A 182 4.34 -8.00 -17.10
C ILE A 182 5.14 -8.94 -18.01
N LYS A 183 6.44 -9.15 -17.74
CA LYS A 183 7.27 -10.06 -18.55
C LYS A 183 6.76 -11.49 -18.51
N LYS A 184 6.41 -11.98 -17.31
CA LYS A 184 5.81 -13.31 -17.10
C LYS A 184 4.50 -13.48 -17.87
N LEU A 185 3.62 -12.48 -17.81
CA LEU A 185 2.34 -12.50 -18.53
C LEU A 185 2.53 -12.41 -20.06
N LYS A 186 3.47 -11.59 -20.54
CA LYS A 186 3.79 -11.49 -21.97
C LYS A 186 4.21 -12.84 -22.55
N ALA A 187 5.01 -13.62 -21.82
CA ALA A 187 5.41 -14.98 -22.22
C ALA A 187 4.21 -15.94 -22.38
N GLN A 188 3.05 -15.58 -21.83
CA GLN A 188 1.81 -16.36 -21.90
C GLN A 188 0.85 -15.89 -23.02
N ASN A 189 1.31 -14.99 -23.90
CA ASN A 189 0.57 -14.45 -25.05
C ASN A 189 -0.78 -13.81 -24.69
N ILE A 190 -0.79 -13.02 -23.62
CA ILE A 190 -1.98 -12.25 -23.21
C ILE A 190 -2.37 -11.17 -24.24
N LYS A 191 -3.66 -10.84 -24.29
CA LYS A 191 -4.25 -9.81 -25.17
C LYS A 191 -4.39 -8.43 -24.53
N GLY A 192 -4.30 -8.35 -23.21
CA GLY A 192 -4.55 -7.14 -22.45
C GLY A 192 -4.13 -7.30 -21.00
N ILE A 193 -3.88 -6.18 -20.32
CA ILE A 193 -3.60 -6.14 -18.88
C ILE A 193 -4.74 -5.46 -18.15
N ILE A 194 -5.13 -6.04 -17.01
CA ILE A 194 -5.95 -5.44 -15.97
C ILE A 194 -5.03 -5.18 -14.80
N LEU A 195 -4.84 -3.91 -14.44
CA LEU A 195 -4.07 -3.50 -13.27
C LEU A 195 -5.04 -3.11 -12.16
N ASP A 196 -5.06 -3.89 -11.09
CA ASP A 196 -5.95 -3.69 -9.95
C ASP A 196 -5.27 -2.93 -8.82
N VAL A 197 -5.82 -1.74 -8.54
CA VAL A 197 -5.41 -0.84 -7.46
C VAL A 197 -6.58 -0.51 -6.51
N ARG A 198 -7.67 -1.31 -6.53
CA ARG A 198 -8.88 -1.04 -5.74
C ARG A 198 -8.59 -0.78 -4.27
N SER A 199 -7.80 -1.65 -3.63
CA SER A 199 -7.46 -1.52 -2.20
C SER A 199 -6.13 -0.81 -1.94
N ASN A 200 -5.57 -0.12 -2.93
CA ASN A 200 -4.24 0.47 -2.85
C ASN A 200 -4.31 1.96 -2.43
N GLY A 201 -3.96 2.23 -1.18
CA GLY A 201 -3.91 3.57 -0.59
C GLY A 201 -2.75 4.46 -1.07
N GLY A 202 -1.92 3.97 -1.98
CA GLY A 202 -0.81 4.67 -2.60
C GLY A 202 0.55 4.14 -2.16
N GLY A 203 1.49 5.06 -1.95
CA GLY A 203 2.86 4.75 -1.56
C GLY A 203 3.83 5.74 -2.17
N SER A 204 4.95 5.26 -2.69
CA SER A 204 6.05 6.11 -3.14
C SER A 204 5.70 6.86 -4.42
N LEU A 205 5.99 8.17 -4.40
CA LEU A 205 5.86 9.04 -5.58
C LEU A 205 6.86 8.69 -6.69
N THR A 206 8.01 8.12 -6.35
CA THR A 206 8.99 7.65 -7.36
C THR A 206 8.48 6.39 -8.06
N GLU A 207 7.92 5.45 -7.30
CA GLU A 207 7.43 4.18 -7.85
C GLU A 207 6.29 4.37 -8.83
N VAL A 208 5.38 5.32 -8.59
CA VAL A 208 4.33 5.63 -9.58
C VAL A 208 4.91 6.20 -10.89
N VAL A 209 5.97 7.02 -10.81
CA VAL A 209 6.64 7.56 -12.01
C VAL A 209 7.32 6.44 -12.80
N ASP A 210 7.94 5.49 -12.11
CA ASP A 210 8.62 4.36 -12.74
C ASP A 210 7.63 3.34 -13.32
N ILE A 211 6.54 3.03 -12.60
CA ILE A 211 5.43 2.19 -13.10
C ILE A 211 4.79 2.82 -14.33
N MET A 212 4.57 4.14 -14.36
CA MET A 212 4.07 4.83 -15.55
C MET A 212 4.96 4.57 -16.78
N GLY A 213 6.29 4.59 -16.59
CA GLY A 213 7.27 4.32 -17.64
C GLY A 213 7.23 2.91 -18.24
N LEU A 214 6.49 1.98 -17.62
CA LEU A 214 6.25 0.64 -18.15
C LEU A 214 5.20 0.64 -19.28
N PHE A 215 4.35 1.67 -19.35
CA PHE A 215 3.19 1.72 -20.24
C PHE A 215 3.17 2.93 -21.18
N VAL A 216 3.81 4.05 -20.81
CA VAL A 216 3.92 5.25 -21.64
C VAL A 216 5.39 5.59 -21.92
N LYS A 217 5.63 6.32 -23.02
CA LYS A 217 6.94 6.92 -23.33
C LYS A 217 7.23 8.08 -22.36
N ALA A 218 8.43 8.66 -22.47
CA ALA A 218 8.85 9.72 -21.59
C ALA A 218 7.90 10.93 -21.67
N GLY A 219 7.57 11.49 -20.52
CA GLY A 219 6.55 12.52 -20.40
C GLY A 219 6.19 12.83 -18.95
N PRO A 220 5.44 13.91 -18.71
CA PRO A 220 4.96 14.23 -17.36
C PRO A 220 4.05 13.12 -16.81
N VAL A 221 4.17 12.85 -15.52
CA VAL A 221 3.31 11.91 -14.79
C VAL A 221 2.43 12.66 -13.81
N VAL A 222 3.01 13.63 -13.11
CA VAL A 222 2.34 14.39 -12.05
C VAL A 222 3.05 15.72 -11.86
N GLN A 223 2.30 16.74 -11.45
CA GLN A 223 2.83 18.05 -11.06
C GLN A 223 2.66 18.21 -9.55
N ALA A 224 3.67 18.70 -8.86
CA ALA A 224 3.63 18.98 -7.42
C ALA A 224 3.86 20.48 -7.18
N LYS A 225 2.98 21.11 -6.39
CA LYS A 225 3.07 22.53 -6.02
C LYS A 225 3.29 22.63 -4.52
N ASP A 226 4.32 23.36 -4.13
CA ASP A 226 4.58 23.64 -2.71
C ASP A 226 3.84 24.89 -2.20
N SER A 227 3.99 25.17 -0.91
CA SER A 227 3.38 26.33 -0.24
C SER A 227 3.90 27.68 -0.73
N TYR A 228 5.07 27.73 -1.39
CA TYR A 228 5.62 28.93 -2.02
C TYR A 228 5.13 29.12 -3.46
N GLY A 229 4.27 28.23 -3.95
CA GLY A 229 3.71 28.27 -5.30
C GLY A 229 4.65 27.72 -6.38
N ARG A 230 5.78 27.12 -6.01
CA ARG A 230 6.72 26.52 -6.98
C ARG A 230 6.14 25.19 -7.48
N ILE A 231 6.12 25.02 -8.79
CA ILE A 231 5.58 23.82 -9.45
C ILE A 231 6.74 22.99 -10.00
N GLN A 232 6.80 21.71 -9.58
CA GLN A 232 7.69 20.71 -10.12
C GLN A 232 6.90 19.71 -10.96
N VAL A 233 7.38 19.41 -12.17
CA VAL A 233 6.81 18.36 -13.02
C VAL A 233 7.67 17.11 -12.92
N LEU A 234 7.13 16.06 -12.32
CA LEU A 234 7.75 14.74 -12.27
C LEU A 234 7.45 14.02 -13.59
N LYS A 235 8.49 13.47 -14.20
CA LYS A 235 8.43 12.88 -15.55
C LYS A 235 9.01 11.47 -15.53
N SER A 236 8.36 10.58 -16.26
CA SER A 236 9.01 9.31 -16.61
C SER A 236 10.11 9.60 -17.64
N ARG A 237 11.26 8.95 -17.46
CA ARG A 237 12.40 9.02 -18.40
C ARG A 237 12.45 7.80 -19.34
N SER A 238 11.53 6.86 -19.18
CA SER A 238 11.47 5.64 -19.99
C SER A 238 10.96 5.98 -21.40
N ASN A 239 11.77 5.70 -22.43
CA ASN A 239 11.35 5.85 -23.83
C ASN A 239 10.85 4.54 -24.45
N ALA A 240 10.93 3.43 -23.72
CA ALA A 240 10.61 2.09 -24.21
C ALA A 240 9.61 1.42 -23.24
N PRO A 241 8.30 1.68 -23.39
CA PRO A 241 7.29 1.00 -22.59
C PRO A 241 7.40 -0.51 -22.83
N ILE A 242 7.30 -1.29 -21.76
CA ILE A 242 7.37 -2.76 -21.85
C ILE A 242 6.04 -3.39 -22.25
N TRP A 243 4.93 -2.65 -22.09
CA TRP A 243 3.60 -3.03 -22.54
C TRP A 243 2.92 -1.86 -23.27
N ASP A 244 2.63 -2.07 -24.54
CA ASP A 244 1.93 -1.15 -25.44
C ASP A 244 0.51 -1.63 -25.80
N GLY A 245 0.15 -2.87 -25.44
CA GLY A 245 -1.18 -3.42 -25.66
C GLY A 245 -2.29 -2.80 -24.76
N PRO A 246 -3.54 -3.26 -24.91
CA PRO A 246 -4.68 -2.78 -24.12
C PRO A 246 -4.44 -2.84 -22.61
N LEU A 247 -4.86 -1.78 -21.91
CA LEU A 247 -4.70 -1.64 -20.46
C LEU A 247 -6.02 -1.14 -19.84
N VAL A 248 -6.44 -1.81 -18.77
CA VAL A 248 -7.52 -1.39 -17.88
C VAL A 248 -6.94 -1.18 -16.49
N ILE A 249 -7.36 -0.11 -15.82
CA ILE A 249 -7.06 0.11 -14.40
C ILE A 249 -8.35 -0.07 -13.62
N MET A 250 -8.34 -0.95 -12.62
CA MET A 250 -9.45 -1.12 -11.69
C MET A 250 -9.18 -0.30 -10.42
N GLN A 251 -10.11 0.60 -10.09
CA GLN A 251 -10.05 1.45 -8.89
C GLN A 251 -11.27 1.26 -8.01
N SER A 252 -11.18 1.69 -6.76
CA SER A 252 -12.34 1.93 -5.91
C SER A 252 -12.18 3.19 -5.04
N GLU A 253 -13.15 3.48 -4.18
CA GLU A 253 -13.11 4.58 -3.20
C GLU A 253 -11.94 4.45 -2.22
N LEU A 254 -11.28 3.29 -2.15
CA LEU A 254 -10.07 3.07 -1.34
C LEU A 254 -8.77 3.34 -2.13
N SER A 255 -8.84 3.46 -3.45
CA SER A 255 -7.68 3.82 -4.28
C SER A 255 -7.29 5.26 -4.00
N ALA A 256 -6.09 5.48 -3.45
CA ALA A 256 -5.66 6.81 -3.01
C ALA A 256 -4.24 7.17 -3.48
N SER A 257 -3.93 8.48 -3.49
CA SER A 257 -2.57 9.01 -3.68
C SER A 257 -1.89 8.50 -4.97
N ALA A 258 -0.82 7.71 -4.87
CA ALA A 258 -0.10 7.16 -6.03
C ALA A 258 -1.01 6.36 -6.98
N SER A 259 -2.02 5.66 -6.47
CA SER A 259 -3.04 4.98 -7.30
C SER A 259 -3.82 5.98 -8.17
N GLU A 260 -4.16 7.15 -7.60
CA GLU A 260 -4.90 8.20 -8.28
C GLU A 260 -4.02 8.95 -9.28
N ILE A 261 -2.73 9.14 -8.96
CA ILE A 261 -1.74 9.66 -9.92
C ILE A 261 -1.65 8.73 -11.13
N LEU A 262 -1.50 7.42 -10.89
CA LEU A 262 -1.42 6.41 -11.95
C LEU A 262 -2.68 6.41 -12.82
N ALA A 263 -3.85 6.26 -12.21
CA ALA A 263 -5.13 6.21 -12.93
C ALA A 263 -5.40 7.53 -13.68
N GLY A 264 -5.20 8.66 -13.03
CA GLY A 264 -5.43 10.00 -13.60
C GLY A 264 -4.52 10.28 -14.78
N ALA A 265 -3.22 9.98 -14.66
CA ALA A 265 -2.27 10.20 -15.75
C ALA A 265 -2.54 9.26 -16.93
N MET A 266 -2.80 7.96 -16.69
CA MET A 266 -3.11 7.01 -17.77
C MET A 266 -4.39 7.38 -18.52
N LYS A 267 -5.38 7.90 -17.80
CA LYS A 267 -6.61 8.44 -18.38
C LYS A 267 -6.34 9.70 -19.21
N ASP A 268 -5.55 10.64 -18.69
CA ASP A 268 -5.18 11.87 -19.40
C ASP A 268 -4.37 11.58 -20.68
N TYR A 269 -3.51 10.57 -20.67
CA TYR A 269 -2.80 10.10 -21.86
C TYR A 269 -3.69 9.33 -22.85
N GLY A 270 -4.93 8.97 -22.49
CA GLY A 270 -5.73 8.02 -23.26
C GLY A 270 -5.10 6.63 -23.36
N ARG A 271 -4.23 6.26 -22.41
CA ARG A 271 -3.45 5.02 -22.41
C ARG A 271 -4.21 3.83 -21.82
N ALA A 272 -5.09 4.08 -20.85
CA ALA A 272 -5.89 3.06 -20.18
C ALA A 272 -7.33 3.50 -19.98
N VAL A 273 -8.22 2.52 -19.85
CA VAL A 273 -9.59 2.74 -19.39
C VAL A 273 -9.64 2.52 -17.88
N VAL A 274 -10.18 3.47 -17.13
CA VAL A 274 -10.41 3.34 -15.68
C VAL A 274 -11.81 2.76 -15.43
N VAL A 275 -11.87 1.65 -14.69
CA VAL A 275 -13.09 0.89 -14.36
C VAL A 275 -13.20 0.74 -12.85
N GLY A 276 -14.42 0.65 -12.34
CA GLY A 276 -14.69 0.36 -10.93
C GLY A 276 -15.54 1.46 -10.33
N SER A 277 -15.28 1.83 -9.09
CA SER A 277 -16.09 2.82 -8.39
C SER A 277 -16.16 4.16 -9.13
N PRO A 278 -17.28 4.89 -8.98
CA PRO A 278 -17.50 6.15 -9.71
C PRO A 278 -16.34 7.14 -9.57
N HIS A 279 -15.73 7.21 -8.39
CA HIS A 279 -14.53 7.98 -8.12
C HIS A 279 -13.57 7.21 -7.20
N SER A 280 -12.30 7.59 -7.22
CA SER A 280 -11.31 7.17 -6.23
C SER A 280 -11.41 7.97 -4.92
N TYR A 281 -10.48 7.77 -3.99
CA TYR A 281 -10.53 8.33 -2.62
C TYR A 281 -10.53 9.87 -2.56
N GLY A 282 -9.76 10.54 -3.43
CA GLY A 282 -9.66 12.00 -3.50
C GLY A 282 -8.50 12.61 -2.73
N LYS A 283 -7.40 11.88 -2.51
CA LYS A 283 -6.21 12.45 -1.88
C LYS A 283 -5.38 13.19 -2.92
N GLY A 284 -4.94 14.40 -2.61
CA GLY A 284 -4.19 15.29 -3.51
C GLY A 284 -2.97 15.94 -2.85
N THR A 285 -2.45 15.36 -1.78
CA THR A 285 -1.33 15.88 -0.98
C THR A 285 -0.14 14.92 -0.94
N VAL A 286 1.05 15.49 -0.81
CA VAL A 286 2.32 14.76 -0.63
C VAL A 286 2.86 15.06 0.76
N GLN A 287 3.21 14.00 1.49
CA GLN A 287 3.80 14.11 2.81
C GLN A 287 5.30 13.81 2.79
N ASN A 288 6.02 14.40 3.73
CA ASN A 288 7.40 14.06 4.02
C ASN A 288 7.59 13.81 5.52
N PHE A 289 8.51 12.92 5.87
CA PHE A 289 8.92 12.71 7.25
C PHE A 289 10.05 13.68 7.61
N ILE A 290 9.94 14.27 8.79
CA ILE A 290 10.98 15.10 9.40
C ILE A 290 11.28 14.53 10.78
N ASP A 291 12.50 14.02 10.93
CA ASP A 291 13.03 13.59 12.21
C ASP A 291 13.14 14.78 13.19
N ILE A 292 12.54 14.63 14.38
CA ILE A 292 12.47 15.67 15.41
C ILE A 292 13.84 15.92 16.05
N ASN A 293 14.68 14.89 16.15
CA ASN A 293 16.04 14.99 16.67
C ASN A 293 16.90 15.98 15.87
N ARG A 294 16.52 16.33 14.64
CA ARG A 294 17.18 17.37 13.84
C ARG A 294 17.09 18.77 14.44
N PHE A 295 16.12 19.01 15.32
CA PHE A 295 15.90 20.33 15.93
C PHE A 295 16.27 20.38 17.41
N ILE A 296 16.56 19.24 18.04
CA ILE A 296 16.79 19.12 19.47
C ILE A 296 18.04 18.28 19.70
N ASN A 297 19.02 18.85 20.40
CA ASN A 297 20.25 18.13 20.76
C ASN A 297 19.98 17.16 21.92
N THR A 298 19.54 15.93 21.60
CA THR A 298 19.31 14.85 22.55
C THR A 298 19.70 13.50 21.93
N ASN A 299 20.11 12.56 22.79
CA ASN A 299 20.41 11.17 22.42
C ASN A 299 19.16 10.27 22.47
N GLU A 300 18.03 10.76 22.99
CA GLU A 300 16.77 10.03 22.99
C GLU A 300 16.11 10.12 21.62
N ASP A 301 15.68 9.01 21.03
CA ASP A 301 14.89 9.03 19.79
C ASP A 301 13.49 9.58 20.08
N LEU A 302 13.17 10.73 19.49
CA LEU A 302 11.91 11.44 19.66
C LEU A 302 10.90 11.09 18.57
N GLY A 303 11.27 10.31 17.56
CA GLY A 303 10.42 9.97 16.43
C GLY A 303 10.39 11.07 15.35
N SER A 304 9.31 11.10 14.58
CA SER A 304 9.23 11.93 13.36
C SER A 304 7.87 12.60 13.21
N LEU A 305 7.86 13.77 12.57
CA LEU A 305 6.65 14.40 12.06
C LEU A 305 6.48 14.06 10.58
N LYS A 306 5.33 13.47 10.23
CA LYS A 306 4.87 13.34 8.86
C LYS A 306 4.04 14.57 8.55
N ILE A 307 4.52 15.43 7.65
CA ILE A 307 3.86 16.70 7.33
C ILE A 307 3.53 16.80 5.85
N THR A 308 2.40 17.43 5.51
CA THR A 308 2.10 17.78 4.12
C THR A 308 3.01 18.92 3.65
N ILE A 309 3.74 18.68 2.56
CA ILE A 309 4.68 19.66 2.00
C ILE A 309 4.23 20.22 0.65
N GLN A 310 3.38 19.48 -0.07
CA GLN A 310 2.95 19.82 -1.43
C GLN A 310 1.54 19.31 -1.71
N LYS A 311 0.87 19.96 -2.66
CA LYS A 311 -0.29 19.40 -3.36
C LYS A 311 0.15 18.82 -4.69
N PHE A 312 -0.42 17.70 -5.10
CA PHE A 312 -0.19 17.15 -6.44
C PHE A 312 -1.39 17.34 -7.36
N TYR A 313 -1.07 17.40 -8.64
CA TYR A 313 -1.98 17.72 -9.73
C TYR A 313 -1.71 16.80 -10.90
N ARG A 314 -2.78 16.46 -11.61
CA ARG A 314 -2.73 15.71 -12.86
C ARG A 314 -1.98 16.50 -13.93
N ILE A 315 -1.58 15.79 -14.98
CA ILE A 315 -0.88 16.40 -16.12
C ILE A 315 -1.74 17.41 -16.86
N ASN A 316 -3.07 17.26 -16.80
CA ASN A 316 -4.03 18.22 -17.34
C ASN A 316 -4.26 19.46 -16.43
N GLY A 317 -3.60 19.54 -15.26
CA GLY A 317 -3.68 20.65 -14.32
C GLY A 317 -4.73 20.52 -13.21
N LYS A 318 -5.68 19.59 -13.32
CA LYS A 318 -6.71 19.35 -12.27
C LYS A 318 -6.10 18.62 -11.07
N SER A 319 -6.53 18.97 -9.86
CA SER A 319 -6.22 18.19 -8.65
C SER A 319 -7.19 17.02 -8.47
N THR A 320 -6.74 15.96 -7.81
CA THR A 320 -7.57 14.86 -7.27
C THR A 320 -8.16 15.21 -5.90
N GLN A 321 -7.67 16.25 -5.22
CA GLN A 321 -8.06 16.61 -3.85
C GLN A 321 -9.60 16.73 -3.70
N LEU A 322 -10.20 16.01 -2.74
CA LEU A 322 -11.65 15.90 -2.49
C LEU A 322 -12.51 15.26 -3.61
N LYS A 323 -11.97 15.04 -4.81
CA LYS A 323 -12.75 14.59 -5.98
C LYS A 323 -12.37 13.21 -6.48
N GLY A 324 -11.10 12.84 -6.35
CA GLY A 324 -10.51 11.64 -6.91
C GLY A 324 -10.36 11.69 -8.43
N VAL A 325 -10.27 10.51 -9.02
CA VAL A 325 -10.27 10.23 -10.44
C VAL A 325 -11.60 9.56 -10.78
N ASP A 326 -12.38 10.18 -11.67
CA ASP A 326 -13.62 9.57 -12.16
C ASP A 326 -13.30 8.33 -13.00
N ALA A 327 -14.07 7.25 -12.81
CA ALA A 327 -14.00 6.10 -13.70
C ALA A 327 -14.53 6.44 -15.10
N ASP A 328 -13.95 5.84 -16.13
CA ASP A 328 -14.51 5.87 -17.50
C ASP A 328 -15.73 4.96 -17.62
N ILE A 329 -15.69 3.84 -16.90
CA ILE A 329 -16.78 2.87 -16.80
C ILE A 329 -17.13 2.74 -15.31
N PRO A 330 -17.99 3.63 -14.79
CA PRO A 330 -18.38 3.58 -13.39
C PRO A 330 -19.24 2.34 -13.11
N MET A 331 -18.97 1.72 -11.97
CA MET A 331 -19.68 0.59 -11.43
C MET A 331 -19.92 0.87 -9.95
N ASN A 332 -21.18 0.87 -9.55
CA ASN A 332 -21.50 0.91 -8.12
C ASN A 332 -20.99 -0.37 -7.45
N ASP A 333 -20.42 -0.24 -6.27
CA ASP A 333 -19.96 -1.32 -5.42
C ASP A 333 -20.43 -1.11 -3.95
N PHE A 334 -19.86 -1.87 -3.00
CA PHE A 334 -20.21 -1.76 -1.57
C PHE A 334 -19.83 -0.40 -0.95
N PHE A 335 -18.90 0.34 -1.55
CA PHE A 335 -18.43 1.61 -1.02
C PHE A 335 -19.16 2.80 -1.66
N SER A 336 -19.88 2.60 -2.76
CA SER A 336 -20.55 3.67 -3.51
C SER A 336 -21.60 4.46 -2.71
N TYR A 337 -22.11 3.90 -1.62
CA TYR A 337 -23.05 4.56 -0.70
C TYR A 337 -22.42 4.90 0.67
N SER A 338 -21.14 4.57 0.86
CA SER A 338 -20.41 4.85 2.09
C SER A 338 -19.79 6.25 2.07
N GLU A 339 -19.68 6.89 3.23
CA GLU A 339 -18.95 8.16 3.40
C GLU A 339 -17.42 7.93 3.43
N ILE A 340 -16.90 7.30 2.38
CA ILE A 340 -15.48 7.01 2.22
C ILE A 340 -14.89 7.98 1.21
N GLY A 341 -13.80 8.63 1.61
CA GLY A 341 -13.04 9.54 0.77
C GLY A 341 -12.50 10.74 1.53
N GLU A 342 -11.55 11.43 0.92
CA GLU A 342 -10.90 12.62 1.47
C GLU A 342 -11.92 13.74 1.77
N LYS A 343 -13.01 13.83 0.97
CA LYS A 343 -14.06 14.84 1.13
C LYS A 343 -14.83 14.75 2.44
N TYR A 344 -14.78 13.61 3.13
CA TYR A 344 -15.42 13.38 4.43
C TYR A 344 -14.44 13.53 5.60
N ARG A 345 -13.17 13.85 5.33
CA ARG A 345 -12.15 14.04 6.35
C ARG A 345 -12.14 15.48 6.81
N ASP A 346 -12.11 15.66 8.13
CA ASP A 346 -11.93 16.99 8.72
C ASP A 346 -10.63 17.62 8.26
N TYR A 347 -10.64 18.95 8.10
CA TYR A 347 -9.49 19.77 7.73
C TYR A 347 -8.82 19.41 6.40
N ALA A 348 -9.47 18.60 5.55
CA ALA A 348 -8.95 18.29 4.23
C ALA A 348 -8.78 19.57 3.38
N LEU A 349 -7.64 19.69 2.71
CA LEU A 349 -7.33 20.87 1.90
C LEU A 349 -8.36 21.04 0.77
N PRO A 350 -8.69 22.29 0.38
CA PRO A 350 -9.64 22.54 -0.69
C PRO A 350 -9.11 22.08 -2.04
N TRP A 351 -10.03 21.76 -2.96
CA TRP A 351 -9.71 21.51 -4.35
C TRP A 351 -9.31 22.80 -5.08
N ASP A 352 -8.30 22.72 -5.94
CA ASP A 352 -7.92 23.78 -6.88
C ASP A 352 -7.32 23.16 -8.17
N GLN A 353 -6.87 24.03 -9.08
CA GLN A 353 -6.24 23.64 -10.35
C GLN A 353 -5.07 24.55 -10.69
N ILE A 354 -4.15 24.02 -11.50
CA ILE A 354 -3.01 24.73 -12.06
C ILE A 354 -3.00 24.59 -13.59
N SER A 355 -2.03 25.23 -14.24
CA SER A 355 -1.82 25.04 -15.68
C SER A 355 -1.49 23.59 -16.03
N SER A 356 -1.97 23.15 -17.20
CA SER A 356 -1.61 21.84 -17.75
C SER A 356 -0.11 21.76 -18.03
N ALA A 357 0.48 20.60 -17.74
CA ALA A 357 1.79 20.25 -18.28
C ALA A 357 1.68 20.05 -19.81
N LYS A 358 2.83 20.13 -20.50
CA LYS A 358 2.93 19.77 -21.91
C LYS A 358 3.07 18.26 -22.04
N TYR A 359 2.10 17.61 -22.67
CA TYR A 359 2.10 16.18 -22.97
C TYR A 359 1.33 15.90 -24.27
N GLU A 360 1.62 14.74 -24.88
CA GLU A 360 0.92 14.25 -26.06
C GLU A 360 0.13 12.99 -25.68
N PRO A 361 -1.19 12.95 -25.92
CA PRO A 361 -1.97 11.73 -25.74
C PRO A 361 -1.43 10.58 -26.60
N VAL A 362 -1.45 9.37 -26.04
CA VAL A 362 -0.99 8.15 -26.72
C VAL A 362 -2.00 7.67 -27.75
N GLY A 363 -3.29 7.91 -27.53
CA GLY A 363 -4.34 7.49 -28.45
C GLY A 363 -5.73 7.97 -28.01
N SER A 364 -6.73 7.54 -28.78
CA SER A 364 -8.14 7.76 -28.44
C SER A 364 -8.83 6.43 -28.21
N LEU A 365 -9.60 6.35 -27.12
CA LEU A 365 -10.39 5.19 -26.73
C LEU A 365 -11.87 5.52 -26.93
N ASN A 366 -12.64 4.60 -27.52
CA ASN A 366 -14.09 4.78 -27.68
C ASN A 366 -14.83 4.46 -26.36
N ILE A 367 -14.66 5.35 -25.38
CA ILE A 367 -15.26 5.20 -24.03
C ILE A 367 -16.77 5.06 -24.10
N LYS A 368 -17.44 5.80 -25.00
CA LYS A 368 -18.90 5.73 -25.18
C LYS A 368 -19.35 4.30 -25.52
N SER A 369 -18.72 3.67 -26.52
CA SER A 369 -19.06 2.29 -26.90
C SER A 369 -18.76 1.30 -25.78
N LEU A 370 -17.63 1.46 -25.08
CA LEU A 370 -17.28 0.61 -23.94
C LEU A 370 -18.31 0.71 -22.81
N LEU A 371 -18.77 1.93 -22.51
CA LEU A 371 -19.77 2.20 -21.48
C LEU A 371 -21.12 1.56 -21.84
N GLU A 372 -21.62 1.80 -23.06
CA GLU A 372 -22.88 1.21 -23.54
C GLU A 372 -22.84 -0.32 -23.49
N ASN A 373 -21.72 -0.91 -23.92
CA ASN A 373 -21.52 -2.37 -23.87
C ASN A 373 -21.44 -2.88 -22.42
N SER A 374 -20.80 -2.14 -21.52
CA SER A 374 -20.72 -2.50 -20.11
C SER A 374 -22.09 -2.47 -19.43
N GLN A 375 -22.84 -1.39 -19.62
CA GLN A 375 -24.18 -1.22 -19.07
C GLN A 375 -25.13 -2.34 -19.54
N LYS A 376 -25.10 -2.69 -20.84
CA LYS A 376 -25.88 -3.81 -21.38
C LYS A 376 -25.53 -5.15 -20.72
N ARG A 377 -24.25 -5.40 -20.40
CA ARG A 377 -23.83 -6.62 -19.68
C ARG A 377 -24.28 -6.59 -18.21
N LEU A 378 -24.08 -5.47 -17.52
CA LEU A 378 -24.39 -5.33 -16.09
C LEU A 378 -25.90 -5.38 -15.81
N ALA A 379 -26.72 -4.82 -16.70
CA ALA A 379 -28.18 -4.90 -16.61
C ALA A 379 -28.71 -6.35 -16.66
N LYS A 380 -27.95 -7.29 -17.26
CA LYS A 380 -28.30 -8.71 -17.36
C LYS A 380 -27.57 -9.59 -16.33
N ASN A 381 -26.71 -9.02 -15.49
CA ASN A 381 -25.89 -9.77 -14.56
C ASN A 381 -26.59 -9.86 -13.19
N SER A 382 -27.12 -11.03 -12.85
CA SER A 382 -27.85 -11.27 -11.60
C SER A 382 -27.01 -10.98 -10.35
N ASN A 383 -25.73 -11.36 -10.34
CA ASN A 383 -24.84 -11.10 -9.20
C ASN A 383 -24.60 -9.61 -9.00
N TYR A 384 -24.51 -8.85 -10.09
CA TYR A 384 -24.38 -7.41 -10.01
C TYR A 384 -25.65 -6.75 -9.46
N GLN A 385 -26.84 -7.19 -9.88
CA GLN A 385 -28.11 -6.69 -9.34
C GLN A 385 -28.23 -6.99 -7.83
N LEU A 386 -27.90 -8.20 -7.40
CA LEU A 386 -27.87 -8.57 -5.98
C LEU A 386 -26.88 -7.71 -5.19
N LEU A 387 -25.70 -7.42 -5.77
CA LEU A 387 -24.73 -6.53 -5.15
C LEU A 387 -25.30 -5.11 -4.99
N GLN A 388 -26.02 -4.59 -5.99
CA GLN A 388 -26.66 -3.27 -5.91
C GLN A 388 -27.74 -3.21 -4.83
N GLU A 389 -28.53 -4.27 -4.68
CA GLU A 389 -29.52 -4.37 -3.62
C GLU A 389 -28.85 -4.41 -2.25
N SER A 390 -27.80 -5.23 -2.09
CA SER A 390 -27.05 -5.34 -0.84
C SER A 390 -26.28 -4.07 -0.48
N ALA A 391 -25.79 -3.30 -1.45
CA ALA A 391 -25.04 -2.08 -1.19
C ALA A 391 -25.94 -0.90 -0.75
N LYS A 392 -27.24 -0.97 -1.05
CA LYS A 392 -28.23 0.05 -0.66
C LYS A 392 -28.85 -0.18 0.72
N TRP A 393 -28.83 -1.43 1.20
CA TRP A 393 -29.31 -1.82 2.51
C TRP A 393 -28.23 -1.55 3.56
#